data_AF-A0A916JZA5-F1
#
_entry.id   AF-A0A916JZA5-F1
#
_cell.length_a   1.000
_cell.length_b   1.000
_cell.length_c   1.000
_cell.angle_alpha   90.00
_cell.angle_beta   90.00
_cell.angle_gamma   90.00
#
_symmetry.space_group_name_H-M   'P 1'
#
loop_
_entity.id
_entity.type
_entity.pdbx_description
1 polymer ?
#
loop_
_entity_poly.entity_id
_entity_poly.type
_entity_poly.pdbx_seq_one_letter_code
_entity_poly.pdbx_strand_id
1 'polypeptide(L)'
;MILDTKVVWKDRFHIIGMKIRYQPSNAKPSENEITRLWQRFNPRYCEITGRTGGVYGLMTMPPGMKPGDPFDYVAGCGVSATSTVPEGMVAESYPGGLYCVVTRKGPIDELPQAFHYFWEKWLPGSDYDRAAGAEFEYYDERYRGNDDAESVMELWFPIRSKRPAPIENRVASVFVHVADLRRSAEWYSRLLGLPLMENRLNGGPVYWFDLPGAGLILDSNVNNRKDPDWREEMKPRFMFPTGDIDAAYAYLREKAEVFHAPERHAHMAYITFRDPEGNAHMACWDGNAGEEPQLPATESPVAARIKGVFIDVKEMKAMAAWYADLLALPLDENTSEEAIYPIPVTRGPGLLLDHNRHRHNDSFTIPFMFDCRSVDEAYAFVEANGIEVFGSIERHGEFAFFTVKDPDGHLVMICEG
;
A
#
# COMPACT_ATOMS: atom_id res chain seq x y z
N MET A 1 -23.21 -11.96 -20.66
CA MET A 1 -22.51 -13.16 -20.11
C MET A 1 -21.39 -12.74 -19.18
N ILE A 2 -21.19 -13.43 -18.05
CA ILE A 2 -20.02 -13.22 -17.18
C ILE A 2 -18.84 -14.00 -17.77
N LEU A 3 -17.71 -13.32 -17.93
CA LEU A 3 -16.48 -13.89 -18.47
C LEU A 3 -15.56 -14.40 -17.36
N ASP A 4 -15.42 -13.61 -16.29
CA ASP A 4 -14.47 -13.86 -15.21
C ASP A 4 -14.95 -13.21 -13.91
N THR A 5 -14.56 -13.80 -12.78
CA THR A 5 -14.78 -13.23 -11.44
C THR A 5 -13.52 -13.44 -10.61
N LYS A 6 -12.88 -12.35 -10.18
CA LYS A 6 -11.63 -12.39 -9.42
C LYS A 6 -11.62 -11.42 -8.25
N VAL A 7 -10.83 -11.74 -7.24
CA VAL A 7 -10.52 -10.82 -6.14
C VAL A 7 -9.22 -10.12 -6.48
N VAL A 8 -9.21 -8.80 -6.36
CA VAL A 8 -8.04 -7.98 -6.63
C VAL A 8 -7.87 -6.94 -5.54
N TRP A 9 -6.64 -6.49 -5.36
CA TRP A 9 -6.38 -5.26 -4.66
C TRP A 9 -6.48 -4.08 -5.64
N LYS A 10 -7.15 -3.01 -5.22
CA LYS A 10 -7.16 -1.74 -5.94
C LYS A 10 -6.55 -0.66 -5.06
N ASP A 11 -5.50 -0.01 -5.56
CA ASP A 11 -4.93 1.14 -4.86
C ASP A 11 -5.89 2.32 -4.82
N ARG A 12 -5.57 3.30 -3.96
CA ARG A 12 -6.25 4.58 -3.91
C ARG A 12 -6.42 5.15 -5.31
N PHE A 13 -7.60 5.67 -5.58
CA PHE A 13 -7.92 6.25 -6.88
C PHE A 13 -8.74 7.53 -6.72
N HIS A 14 -8.56 8.43 -7.67
CA HIS A 14 -9.19 9.74 -7.73
C HIS A 14 -10.00 9.84 -9.01
N ILE A 15 -11.20 10.39 -8.91
CA ILE A 15 -12.13 10.51 -10.03
C ILE A 15 -12.62 11.93 -10.13
N ILE A 16 -12.61 12.48 -11.35
CA ILE A 16 -13.28 13.73 -11.69
C ILE A 16 -14.46 13.41 -12.61
N GLY A 17 -15.62 13.98 -12.33
CA GLY A 17 -16.82 13.67 -13.09
C GLY A 17 -18.02 14.55 -12.77
N MET A 18 -19.15 14.22 -13.39
CA MET A 18 -20.44 14.83 -13.08
C MET A 18 -21.25 13.94 -12.14
N LYS A 19 -21.91 14.55 -11.15
CA LYS A 19 -22.63 13.85 -10.08
C LYS A 19 -24.14 14.08 -10.16
N ILE A 20 -24.92 13.04 -9.88
CA ILE A 20 -26.36 13.13 -9.61
C ILE A 20 -26.71 12.36 -8.34
N ARG A 21 -27.82 12.75 -7.70
CA ARG A 21 -28.56 11.88 -6.78
C ARG A 21 -29.52 11.04 -7.61
N TYR A 22 -29.18 9.78 -7.87
CA TYR A 22 -30.03 8.89 -8.63
C TYR A 22 -31.19 8.37 -7.78
N GLN A 23 -32.39 8.39 -8.35
CA GLN A 23 -33.60 7.80 -7.79
C GLN A 23 -33.82 6.44 -8.46
N PRO A 24 -33.74 5.30 -7.73
CA PRO A 24 -34.03 3.99 -8.29
C PRO A 24 -35.39 3.95 -8.99
N SER A 25 -35.40 3.38 -10.19
CA SER A 25 -36.59 3.30 -11.04
C SER A 25 -36.58 2.00 -11.84
N ASN A 26 -37.74 1.65 -12.41
CA ASN A 26 -37.88 0.49 -13.30
C ASN A 26 -37.40 0.77 -14.74
N ALA A 27 -36.84 1.95 -15.02
CA ALA A 27 -36.30 2.28 -16.33
C ALA A 27 -35.07 1.42 -16.62
N LYS A 28 -34.88 1.09 -17.90
CA LYS A 28 -33.68 0.36 -18.34
C LYS A 28 -32.42 1.22 -18.13
N PRO A 29 -31.25 0.60 -17.88
CA PRO A 29 -29.99 1.31 -17.78
C PRO A 29 -29.75 2.30 -18.92
N SER A 30 -30.04 1.92 -20.16
CA SER A 30 -29.88 2.76 -21.37
C SER A 30 -30.84 3.96 -21.48
N GLU A 31 -31.87 4.06 -20.63
CA GLU A 31 -32.95 5.06 -20.76
C GLU A 31 -33.09 5.98 -19.54
N ASN A 32 -32.39 5.66 -18.45
CA ASN A 32 -32.56 6.32 -17.15
C ASN A 32 -31.73 7.63 -17.01
N GLU A 33 -31.80 8.25 -15.83
CA GLU A 33 -31.06 9.49 -15.54
C GLU A 33 -29.54 9.33 -15.55
N ILE A 34 -29.02 8.12 -15.32
CA ILE A 34 -27.59 7.81 -15.42
C ILE A 34 -27.14 7.91 -16.88
N THR A 35 -27.88 7.34 -17.83
CA THR A 35 -27.54 7.51 -19.25
C THR A 35 -27.60 8.98 -19.67
N ARG A 36 -28.57 9.76 -19.17
CA ARG A 36 -28.61 11.21 -19.42
C ARG A 36 -27.42 11.96 -18.81
N LEU A 37 -26.92 11.51 -17.66
CA LEU A 37 -25.70 12.05 -17.06
C LEU A 37 -24.48 11.78 -17.96
N TRP A 38 -24.32 10.55 -18.45
CA TRP A 38 -23.26 10.20 -19.40
C TRP A 38 -23.33 11.05 -20.68
N GLN A 39 -24.52 11.30 -21.22
CA GLN A 39 -24.70 12.17 -22.39
C GLN A 39 -24.23 13.62 -22.13
N ARG A 40 -24.34 14.12 -20.90
CA ARG A 40 -23.80 15.44 -20.52
C ARG A 40 -22.30 15.42 -20.23
N PHE A 41 -21.80 14.32 -19.67
CA PHE A 41 -20.40 14.17 -19.30
C PHE A 41 -19.51 13.95 -20.53
N ASN A 42 -19.89 13.07 -21.46
CA ASN A 42 -19.06 12.64 -22.58
C ASN A 42 -18.50 13.81 -23.43
N PRO A 43 -19.29 14.84 -23.81
CA PRO A 43 -18.76 15.99 -24.55
C PRO A 43 -17.70 16.79 -23.77
N ARG A 44 -17.75 16.76 -22.43
CA ARG A 44 -16.87 17.50 -21.53
C ARG A 44 -15.68 16.68 -21.03
N TYR A 45 -15.59 15.39 -21.37
CA TYR A 45 -14.49 14.50 -20.97
C TYR A 45 -13.11 15.07 -21.32
N CYS A 46 -13.02 15.81 -22.44
CA CYS A 46 -11.77 16.44 -22.90
C CYS A 46 -11.28 17.60 -22.03
N GLU A 47 -12.12 18.16 -21.14
CA GLU A 47 -11.73 19.23 -20.20
C GLU A 47 -10.87 18.70 -19.05
N ILE A 48 -10.85 17.37 -18.81
CA ILE A 48 -10.14 16.75 -17.70
C ILE A 48 -8.70 16.42 -18.11
N THR A 49 -7.74 17.04 -17.43
CA THR A 49 -6.30 16.77 -17.56
C THR A 49 -5.85 15.66 -16.58
N GLY A 50 -4.68 15.06 -16.80
CA GLY A 50 -4.07 14.12 -15.84
C GLY A 50 -4.81 12.79 -15.70
N ARG A 51 -5.46 12.32 -16.77
CA ARG A 51 -6.24 11.08 -16.80
C ARG A 51 -5.35 9.84 -16.65
N THR A 52 -5.75 8.89 -15.81
CA THR A 52 -4.95 7.71 -15.42
C THR A 52 -5.55 6.37 -15.88
N GLY A 53 -6.61 6.38 -16.69
CA GLY A 53 -7.21 5.16 -17.24
C GLY A 53 -8.62 5.35 -17.80
N GLY A 54 -9.43 4.28 -17.70
CA GLY A 54 -10.80 4.22 -18.18
C GLY A 54 -11.78 5.13 -17.44
N VAL A 55 -13.07 4.97 -17.78
CA VAL A 55 -14.16 5.76 -17.19
C VAL A 55 -14.92 4.93 -16.16
N TYR A 56 -15.45 5.65 -15.17
CA TYR A 56 -16.09 5.09 -13.99
C TYR A 56 -17.55 5.53 -13.92
N GLY A 57 -18.43 4.55 -13.69
CA GLY A 57 -19.76 4.77 -13.14
C GLY A 57 -19.72 4.46 -11.66
N LEU A 58 -19.47 5.46 -10.81
CA LEU A 58 -19.37 5.26 -9.36
C LEU A 58 -20.74 5.30 -8.71
N MET A 59 -21.05 4.31 -7.88
CA MET A 59 -22.24 4.27 -7.02
C MET A 59 -21.82 4.35 -5.55
N THR A 60 -22.27 5.40 -4.87
CA THR A 60 -22.05 5.57 -3.43
C THR A 60 -23.37 5.69 -2.69
N MET A 61 -23.60 4.79 -1.75
CA MET A 61 -24.74 4.86 -0.84
C MET A 61 -24.48 5.89 0.26
N PRO A 62 -25.37 6.87 0.47
CA PRO A 62 -25.25 7.80 1.58
C PRO A 62 -25.37 7.09 2.93
N PRO A 63 -24.78 7.65 4.00
CA PRO A 63 -24.97 7.14 5.36
C PRO A 63 -26.45 6.98 5.70
N GLY A 64 -26.83 5.82 6.23
CA GLY A 64 -28.19 5.50 6.65
C GLY A 64 -29.12 4.98 5.55
N MET A 65 -28.73 5.07 4.28
CA MET A 65 -29.49 4.53 3.15
C MET A 65 -29.25 3.03 2.97
N LYS A 66 -30.24 2.32 2.41
CA LYS A 66 -30.28 0.87 2.19
C LYS A 66 -30.42 0.56 0.70
N PRO A 67 -30.16 -0.69 0.27
CA PRO A 67 -30.43 -1.10 -1.11
C PRO A 67 -31.88 -0.76 -1.52
N GLY A 68 -32.05 -0.07 -2.65
CA GLY A 68 -33.34 0.45 -3.12
C GLY A 68 -33.61 1.91 -2.79
N ASP A 69 -32.83 2.53 -1.90
CA ASP A 69 -32.89 3.97 -1.61
C ASP A 69 -32.09 4.79 -2.65
N PRO A 70 -32.33 6.12 -2.74
CA PRO A 70 -31.52 7.01 -3.57
C PRO A 70 -30.03 6.96 -3.22
N PHE A 71 -29.20 6.97 -4.25
CA PHE A 71 -27.74 6.92 -4.12
C PHE A 71 -27.05 7.97 -4.97
N ASP A 72 -25.80 8.29 -4.65
CA ASP A 72 -25.00 9.18 -5.49
C ASP A 72 -24.37 8.40 -6.64
N TYR A 73 -24.56 8.89 -7.87
CA TYR A 73 -23.89 8.38 -9.06
C TYR A 73 -22.94 9.42 -9.63
N VAL A 74 -21.71 9.03 -9.95
CA VAL A 74 -20.75 9.87 -10.68
C VAL A 74 -20.37 9.19 -11.98
N ALA A 75 -20.62 9.88 -13.10
CA ALA A 75 -20.00 9.57 -14.38
C ALA A 75 -18.69 10.35 -14.45
N GLY A 76 -17.56 9.65 -14.44
CA GLY A 76 -16.26 10.29 -14.33
C GLY A 76 -15.13 9.48 -14.92
N CYS A 77 -13.91 9.98 -14.81
CA CYS A 77 -12.71 9.26 -15.23
C CYS A 77 -11.63 9.31 -14.14
N GLY A 78 -10.76 8.30 -14.16
CA GLY A 78 -9.61 8.25 -13.25
C GLY A 78 -8.64 9.37 -13.56
N VAL A 79 -8.14 10.04 -12.53
CA VAL A 79 -7.18 11.14 -12.64
C VAL A 79 -6.06 11.02 -11.61
N SER A 80 -4.98 11.77 -11.80
CA SER A 80 -3.98 12.01 -10.76
C SER A 80 -4.57 12.85 -9.63
N ALA A 81 -4.04 12.70 -8.42
CA ALA A 81 -4.48 13.47 -7.24
C ALA A 81 -4.33 15.00 -7.39
N THR A 82 -3.50 15.45 -8.34
CA THR A 82 -3.17 16.86 -8.58
C THR A 82 -3.98 17.49 -9.70
N SER A 83 -4.93 16.75 -10.29
CA SER A 83 -5.71 17.23 -11.42
C SER A 83 -6.67 18.35 -11.01
N THR A 84 -6.80 19.36 -11.87
CA THR A 84 -7.71 20.49 -11.65
C THR A 84 -9.15 20.08 -12.00
N VAL A 85 -10.11 20.49 -11.17
CA VAL A 85 -11.54 20.16 -11.34
C VAL A 85 -12.21 21.20 -12.26
N PRO A 86 -12.74 20.80 -13.43
CA PRO A 86 -13.50 21.72 -14.29
C PRO A 86 -14.79 22.22 -13.62
N GLU A 87 -15.27 23.40 -14.05
CA GLU A 87 -16.50 23.99 -13.51
C GLU A 87 -17.71 23.06 -13.71
N GLY A 88 -18.49 22.84 -12.66
CA GLY A 88 -19.66 21.96 -12.68
C GLY A 88 -19.34 20.46 -12.59
N MET A 89 -18.10 20.09 -12.29
CA MET A 89 -17.69 18.72 -11.95
C MET A 89 -17.35 18.59 -10.46
N VAL A 90 -17.24 17.35 -10.00
CA VAL A 90 -16.79 17.00 -8.65
C VAL A 90 -15.50 16.19 -8.72
N ALA A 91 -14.70 16.24 -7.65
CA ALA A 91 -13.60 15.31 -7.41
C ALA A 91 -13.97 14.40 -6.23
N GLU A 92 -13.83 13.08 -6.43
CA GLU A 92 -14.05 12.06 -5.41
C GLU A 92 -12.76 11.24 -5.24
N SER A 93 -12.45 10.84 -4.01
CA SER A 93 -11.23 10.08 -3.69
C SER A 93 -11.56 8.90 -2.80
N TYR A 94 -11.09 7.71 -3.18
CA TYR A 94 -11.37 6.48 -2.45
C TYR A 94 -10.07 5.82 -2.01
N PRO A 95 -9.99 5.30 -0.77
CA PRO A 95 -8.75 4.77 -0.21
C PRO A 95 -8.23 3.50 -0.90
N GLY A 96 -9.05 2.84 -1.73
CA GLY A 96 -8.72 1.53 -2.30
C GLY A 96 -9.03 0.39 -1.33
N GLY A 97 -8.49 -0.80 -1.61
CA GLY A 97 -8.66 -2.01 -0.82
C GLY A 97 -8.99 -3.24 -1.67
N LEU A 98 -9.58 -4.25 -1.04
CA LEU A 98 -10.01 -5.47 -1.72
C LEU A 98 -11.32 -5.25 -2.48
N TYR A 99 -11.33 -5.71 -3.73
CA TYR A 99 -12.49 -5.69 -4.60
C TYR A 99 -12.74 -7.05 -5.23
N CYS A 100 -14.01 -7.43 -5.35
CA CYS A 100 -14.43 -8.44 -6.30
C CYS A 100 -14.71 -7.77 -7.64
N VAL A 101 -14.09 -8.26 -8.70
CA VAL A 101 -14.28 -7.79 -10.07
C VAL A 101 -15.05 -8.83 -10.85
N VAL A 102 -16.24 -8.47 -11.31
CA VAL A 102 -17.05 -9.29 -12.21
C VAL A 102 -16.90 -8.72 -13.61
N THR A 103 -16.19 -9.44 -14.49
CA THR A 103 -16.02 -9.06 -15.89
C THR A 103 -17.17 -9.61 -16.71
N ARG A 104 -17.88 -8.72 -17.42
CA ARG A 104 -19.07 -9.06 -18.21
C ARG A 104 -18.87 -8.67 -19.67
N LYS A 105 -19.39 -9.51 -20.58
CA LYS A 105 -19.60 -9.18 -22.00
C LYS A 105 -21.08 -9.09 -22.35
N GLY A 106 -21.48 -8.04 -23.05
CA GLY A 106 -22.82 -7.86 -23.60
C GLY A 106 -23.38 -6.44 -23.41
N PRO A 107 -24.64 -6.21 -23.82
CA PRO A 107 -25.28 -4.90 -23.75
C PRO A 107 -25.41 -4.37 -22.32
N ILE A 108 -25.45 -3.05 -22.17
CA ILE A 108 -25.52 -2.34 -20.88
C ILE A 108 -26.83 -2.64 -20.14
N ASP A 109 -27.93 -2.87 -20.86
CA ASP A 109 -29.23 -3.19 -20.27
C ASP A 109 -29.25 -4.52 -19.50
N GLU A 110 -28.24 -5.36 -19.73
CA GLU A 110 -28.07 -6.62 -19.02
C GLU A 110 -27.10 -6.52 -17.83
N LEU A 111 -26.59 -5.32 -17.49
CA LEU A 111 -25.81 -5.06 -16.28
C LEU A 111 -26.45 -5.61 -14.99
N PRO A 112 -27.78 -5.50 -14.77
CA PRO A 112 -28.41 -6.02 -13.55
C PRO A 112 -28.14 -7.51 -13.30
N GLN A 113 -27.84 -8.29 -14.35
CA GLN A 113 -27.48 -9.71 -14.20
C GLN A 113 -26.15 -9.91 -13.47
N ALA A 114 -25.16 -9.03 -13.67
CA ALA A 114 -23.87 -9.10 -12.98
C ALA A 114 -23.99 -8.68 -11.51
N PHE A 115 -24.78 -7.65 -11.22
CA PHE A 115 -25.15 -7.31 -9.84
C PHE A 115 -25.86 -8.47 -9.13
N HIS A 116 -26.87 -9.07 -9.78
CA HIS A 116 -27.59 -10.22 -9.23
C HIS A 116 -26.64 -11.40 -8.97
N TYR A 117 -25.76 -11.72 -9.92
CA TYR A 117 -24.74 -12.75 -9.72
C TYR A 117 -23.85 -12.47 -8.51
N PHE A 118 -23.34 -11.25 -8.37
CA PHE A 118 -22.47 -10.91 -7.24
C PHE A 118 -23.21 -11.05 -5.91
N TRP A 119 -24.37 -10.40 -5.77
CA TRP A 119 -25.11 -10.32 -4.52
C TRP A 119 -25.78 -11.64 -4.11
N GLU A 120 -26.37 -12.36 -5.05
CA GLU A 120 -27.20 -13.54 -4.74
C GLU A 120 -26.45 -14.86 -4.90
N LYS A 121 -25.29 -14.86 -5.56
CA LYS A 121 -24.54 -16.10 -5.84
C LYS A 121 -23.10 -16.06 -5.35
N TRP A 122 -22.29 -15.10 -5.80
CA TRP A 122 -20.85 -15.10 -5.50
C TRP A 122 -20.58 -14.72 -4.04
N LEU A 123 -21.08 -13.58 -3.58
CA LEU A 123 -20.78 -13.07 -2.24
C LEU A 123 -21.25 -14.03 -1.12
N PRO A 124 -22.49 -14.58 -1.13
CA PRO A 124 -22.94 -15.49 -0.09
C PRO A 124 -22.11 -16.78 0.01
N GLY A 125 -21.60 -17.27 -1.13
CA GLY A 125 -20.77 -18.47 -1.20
C GLY A 125 -19.26 -18.23 -1.03
N SER A 126 -18.83 -16.98 -0.89
CA SER A 126 -17.41 -16.61 -0.80
C SER A 126 -16.89 -16.51 0.64
N ASP A 127 -15.57 -16.47 0.80
CA ASP A 127 -14.88 -16.15 2.06
C ASP A 127 -14.89 -14.65 2.41
N TYR A 128 -15.73 -13.85 1.74
CA TYR A 128 -15.74 -12.40 1.86
C TYR A 128 -17.10 -11.85 2.29
N ASP A 129 -17.05 -10.74 3.01
CA ASP A 129 -18.19 -9.88 3.30
C ASP A 129 -18.11 -8.60 2.48
N ARG A 130 -19.24 -7.89 2.36
CA ARG A 130 -19.27 -6.53 1.81
C ARG A 130 -18.40 -5.61 2.68
N ALA A 131 -17.54 -4.81 2.04
CA ALA A 131 -16.83 -3.72 2.69
C ALA A 131 -17.50 -2.36 2.43
N ALA A 132 -17.15 -1.38 3.24
CA ALA A 132 -17.46 0.01 2.93
C ALA A 132 -16.59 0.49 1.76
N GLY A 133 -17.15 1.34 0.90
CA GLY A 133 -16.47 1.86 -0.28
C GLY A 133 -17.45 2.15 -1.40
N ALA A 134 -16.95 2.66 -2.53
CA ALA A 134 -17.75 2.77 -3.73
C ALA A 134 -17.79 1.45 -4.48
N GLU A 135 -19.00 1.07 -4.88
CA GLU A 135 -19.24 0.11 -5.95
C GLU A 135 -19.15 0.87 -7.27
N PHE A 136 -18.57 0.29 -8.32
CA PHE A 136 -18.48 1.01 -9.58
C PHE A 136 -18.44 0.10 -10.80
N GLU A 137 -18.95 0.65 -11.89
CA GLU A 137 -18.72 0.15 -13.24
C GLU A 137 -17.42 0.77 -13.77
N TYR A 138 -16.58 -0.04 -14.41
CA TYR A 138 -15.37 0.40 -15.08
C TYR A 138 -15.41 0.01 -16.56
N TYR A 139 -15.15 1.00 -17.41
CA TYR A 139 -15.17 0.87 -18.86
C TYR A 139 -13.81 1.29 -19.43
N ASP A 140 -13.14 0.35 -20.07
CA ASP A 140 -11.86 0.54 -20.75
C ASP A 140 -12.03 0.43 -22.29
N GLU A 141 -10.93 0.26 -23.02
CA GLU A 141 -10.92 0.15 -24.48
C GLU A 141 -11.71 -1.04 -25.04
N ARG A 142 -12.08 -2.02 -24.20
CA ARG A 142 -12.88 -3.19 -24.60
C ARG A 142 -14.38 -2.86 -24.67
N TYR A 143 -14.82 -1.71 -24.16
CA TYR A 143 -16.20 -1.26 -24.26
C TYR A 143 -16.50 -0.65 -25.63
N ARG A 144 -17.53 -1.15 -26.32
CA ARG A 144 -17.86 -0.78 -27.72
C ARG A 144 -19.16 0.02 -27.88
N GLY A 145 -19.91 0.19 -26.79
CA GLY A 145 -21.18 0.91 -26.76
C GLY A 145 -22.30 0.16 -26.04
N ASN A 146 -23.41 0.87 -25.80
CA ASN A 146 -24.52 0.39 -24.98
C ASN A 146 -25.20 -0.88 -25.51
N ASP A 147 -25.36 -0.98 -26.83
CA ASP A 147 -26.14 -2.03 -27.49
C ASP A 147 -25.26 -3.14 -28.10
N ASP A 148 -23.94 -3.01 -28.04
CA ASP A 148 -23.02 -3.98 -28.64
C ASP A 148 -22.89 -5.23 -27.75
N ALA A 149 -23.20 -6.40 -28.32
CA ALA A 149 -23.09 -7.68 -27.66
C ALA A 149 -21.64 -8.08 -27.31
N GLU A 150 -20.66 -7.44 -27.92
CA GLU A 150 -19.23 -7.65 -27.68
C GLU A 150 -18.62 -6.61 -26.74
N SER A 151 -19.39 -5.64 -26.23
CA SER A 151 -18.93 -4.71 -25.20
C SER A 151 -18.52 -5.44 -23.93
N VAL A 152 -17.30 -5.18 -23.44
CA VAL A 152 -16.81 -5.66 -22.15
C VAL A 152 -16.85 -4.54 -21.13
N MET A 153 -17.26 -4.87 -19.91
CA MET A 153 -17.36 -3.97 -18.76
C MET A 153 -17.02 -4.73 -17.49
N GLU A 154 -16.47 -4.03 -16.51
CA GLU A 154 -16.15 -4.60 -15.21
C GLU A 154 -17.03 -3.97 -14.13
N LEU A 155 -17.54 -4.80 -13.22
CA LEU A 155 -18.24 -4.34 -12.03
C LEU A 155 -17.38 -4.64 -10.82
N TRP A 156 -17.10 -3.61 -10.06
CA TRP A 156 -16.19 -3.63 -8.93
C TRP A 156 -16.96 -3.45 -7.63
N PHE A 157 -16.90 -4.46 -6.77
CA PHE A 157 -17.59 -4.49 -5.49
C PHE A 157 -16.57 -4.51 -4.34
N PRO A 158 -16.62 -3.54 -3.40
CA PRO A 158 -15.72 -3.53 -2.26
C PRO A 158 -16.03 -4.69 -1.33
N ILE A 159 -15.01 -5.46 -1.00
CA ILE A 159 -15.11 -6.64 -0.13
C ILE A 159 -14.07 -6.60 0.99
N ARG A 160 -14.29 -7.41 2.02
CA ARG A 160 -13.31 -7.70 3.06
C ARG A 160 -13.32 -9.18 3.38
N SER A 161 -12.17 -9.74 3.74
CA SER A 161 -12.10 -11.12 4.19
C SER A 161 -12.98 -11.33 5.43
N LYS A 162 -13.73 -12.43 5.49
CA LYS A 162 -14.41 -12.90 6.71
C LYS A 162 -13.42 -13.34 7.78
N ARG A 163 -12.17 -13.63 7.38
CA ARG A 163 -11.06 -14.05 8.22
C ARG A 163 -9.87 -13.12 7.95
N PRO A 164 -9.90 -11.88 8.45
CA PRO A 164 -8.78 -10.95 8.26
C PRO A 164 -7.54 -11.48 9.01
N ALA A 165 -6.36 -11.20 8.46
CA ALA A 165 -5.11 -11.41 9.18
C ALA A 165 -5.11 -10.55 10.46
N PRO A 166 -4.72 -11.09 11.62
CA PRO A 166 -4.56 -10.33 12.87
C PRO A 166 -3.28 -9.48 12.88
N ILE A 167 -2.59 -9.37 11.75
CA ILE A 167 -1.52 -8.41 11.48
C ILE A 167 -1.99 -7.50 10.35
N GLU A 168 -1.76 -6.20 10.48
CA GLU A 168 -2.15 -5.23 9.45
C GLU A 168 -1.21 -5.32 8.25
N ASN A 169 -1.76 -5.24 7.04
CA ASN A 169 -1.00 -5.18 5.79
C ASN A 169 -0.39 -3.79 5.55
N ARG A 170 0.52 -3.39 6.45
CA ARG A 170 1.37 -2.20 6.32
C ARG A 170 2.63 -2.35 7.17
N VAL A 171 3.65 -1.58 6.85
CA VAL A 171 4.83 -1.44 7.70
C VAL A 171 4.59 -0.34 8.73
N ALA A 172 4.76 -0.67 10.02
CA ALA A 172 4.69 0.29 11.12
C ALA A 172 6.03 0.99 11.36
N SER A 173 7.13 0.25 11.29
CA SER A 173 8.49 0.77 11.47
C SER A 173 9.50 -0.11 10.78
N VAL A 174 10.60 0.49 10.30
CA VAL A 174 11.77 -0.20 9.76
C VAL A 174 12.89 -0.18 10.79
N PHE A 175 13.65 -1.27 10.90
CA PHE A 175 14.79 -1.38 11.81
C PHE A 175 16.11 -1.21 11.07
N VAL A 176 17.01 -0.45 11.67
CA VAL A 176 18.43 -0.37 11.28
C VAL A 176 19.27 -0.77 12.49
N HIS A 177 20.04 -1.84 12.36
CA HIS A 177 20.78 -2.43 13.47
C HIS A 177 22.18 -1.82 13.56
N VAL A 178 22.41 -0.95 14.53
CA VAL A 178 23.61 -0.08 14.59
C VAL A 178 24.55 -0.47 15.73
N ALA A 179 25.85 -0.18 15.62
CA ALA A 179 26.79 -0.39 16.73
C ALA A 179 26.78 0.77 17.74
N ASP A 180 26.47 2.00 17.27
CA ASP A 180 26.45 3.21 18.09
C ASP A 180 25.19 4.05 17.80
N LEU A 181 24.28 4.11 18.77
CA LEU A 181 23.01 4.83 18.64
C LEU A 181 23.19 6.33 18.43
N ARG A 182 24.11 6.98 19.14
CA ARG A 182 24.28 8.43 19.03
C ARG A 182 24.83 8.78 17.66
N ARG A 183 25.91 8.09 17.25
CA ARG A 183 26.55 8.31 15.94
C ARG A 183 25.54 8.12 14.80
N SER A 184 24.75 7.07 14.85
CA SER A 184 23.77 6.78 13.80
C SER A 184 22.57 7.72 13.89
N ALA A 185 22.07 8.06 15.08
CA ALA A 185 21.00 9.05 15.24
C ALA A 185 21.42 10.44 14.71
N GLU A 186 22.65 10.89 14.98
CA GLU A 186 23.22 12.12 14.43
C GLU A 186 23.31 12.08 12.90
N TRP A 187 23.69 10.93 12.33
CA TRP A 187 23.77 10.74 10.88
C TRP A 187 22.39 10.81 10.21
N TYR A 188 21.41 10.05 10.70
CA TYR A 188 20.04 10.06 10.14
C TYR A 188 19.35 11.41 10.38
N SER A 189 19.60 12.06 11.52
CA SER A 189 19.13 13.42 11.80
C SER A 189 19.67 14.43 10.78
N ARG A 190 20.96 14.34 10.43
CA ARG A 190 21.58 15.19 9.41
C ARG A 190 21.02 14.93 8.02
N LEU A 191 20.88 13.66 7.64
CA LEU A 191 20.32 13.27 6.34
C LEU A 191 18.90 13.81 6.16
N LEU A 192 18.05 13.69 7.18
CA LEU A 192 16.63 14.09 7.12
C LEU A 192 16.41 15.56 7.53
N GLY A 193 17.45 16.26 7.99
CA GLY A 193 17.35 17.59 8.58
C GLY A 193 16.43 17.66 9.81
N LEU A 194 16.40 16.59 10.60
CA LEU A 194 15.62 16.49 11.83
C LEU A 194 16.48 16.81 13.05
N PRO A 195 15.90 17.37 14.13
CA PRO A 195 16.64 17.57 15.37
C PRO A 195 16.98 16.24 16.05
N LEU A 196 18.17 16.16 16.64
CA LEU A 196 18.53 15.05 17.51
C LEU A 196 17.74 15.12 18.82
N MET A 197 17.00 14.06 19.14
CA MET A 197 16.19 13.96 20.35
C MET A 197 17.01 13.39 21.50
N GLU A 198 17.68 14.26 22.26
CA GLU A 198 18.56 13.87 23.39
C GLU A 198 17.86 13.01 24.45
N ASN A 199 16.56 13.23 24.67
CA ASN A 199 15.76 12.42 25.60
C ASN A 199 15.58 10.96 25.16
N ARG A 200 15.80 10.63 23.88
CA ARG A 200 15.79 9.25 23.35
C ARG A 200 17.15 8.56 23.52
N LEU A 201 18.23 9.31 23.75
CA LEU A 201 19.58 8.79 24.04
C LEU A 201 19.76 8.57 25.56
N ASN A 202 18.79 7.90 26.17
CA ASN A 202 18.66 7.74 27.62
C ASN A 202 19.37 6.49 28.19
N GLY A 203 20.28 5.89 27.42
CA GLY A 203 20.95 4.63 27.77
C GLY A 203 20.15 3.36 27.42
N GLY A 204 18.96 3.50 26.84
CA GLY A 204 18.20 2.40 26.24
C GLY A 204 18.86 1.84 24.97
N PRO A 205 18.44 0.65 24.50
CA PRO A 205 19.05 -0.02 23.35
C PRO A 205 18.58 0.53 22.00
N VAL A 206 17.59 1.44 21.98
CA VAL A 206 16.92 1.92 20.76
C VAL A 206 16.83 3.44 20.71
N TYR A 207 16.89 3.99 19.51
CA TYR A 207 16.53 5.37 19.16
C TYR A 207 15.54 5.31 18.00
N TRP A 208 14.47 6.10 18.01
CA TRP A 208 13.47 6.06 16.93
C TRP A 208 13.21 7.44 16.34
N PHE A 209 12.80 7.47 15.08
CA PHE A 209 12.26 8.63 14.38
C PHE A 209 10.79 8.39 14.07
N ASP A 210 9.93 9.33 14.49
CA ASP A 210 8.51 9.28 14.19
C ASP A 210 8.28 9.92 12.82
N LEU A 211 8.48 9.13 11.77
CA LEU A 211 8.27 9.57 10.40
C LEU A 211 6.80 9.33 9.98
N PRO A 212 6.19 10.21 9.18
CA PRO A 212 4.86 9.98 8.63
C PRO A 212 4.76 8.64 7.89
N GLY A 213 3.69 7.88 8.17
CA GLY A 213 3.41 6.58 7.55
C GLY A 213 4.10 5.38 8.21
N ALA A 214 5.41 5.45 8.45
CA ALA A 214 6.18 4.39 9.13
C ALA A 214 7.43 4.96 9.83
N GLY A 215 7.65 4.56 11.08
CA GLY A 215 8.81 4.97 11.86
C GLY A 215 10.14 4.35 11.38
N LEU A 216 11.25 4.91 11.85
CA LEU A 216 12.58 4.31 11.71
C LEU A 216 13.16 4.05 13.10
N ILE A 217 13.54 2.82 13.39
CA ILE A 217 14.11 2.40 14.66
C ILE A 217 15.57 2.03 14.46
N LEU A 218 16.47 2.75 15.12
CA LEU A 218 17.87 2.36 15.28
C LEU A 218 17.98 1.47 16.50
N ASP A 219 18.46 0.24 16.32
CA ASP A 219 18.55 -0.74 17.40
C ASP A 219 19.99 -1.25 17.57
N SER A 220 20.56 -0.99 18.74
CA SER A 220 21.89 -1.48 19.11
C SER A 220 21.93 -2.97 19.43
N ASN A 221 20.78 -3.58 19.72
CA ASN A 221 20.63 -4.94 20.22
C ASN A 221 21.47 -5.26 21.47
N VAL A 222 21.98 -4.25 22.19
CA VAL A 222 22.86 -4.45 23.35
C VAL A 222 22.15 -5.21 24.47
N ASN A 223 20.83 -5.02 24.61
CA ASN A 223 20.03 -5.75 25.58
C ASN A 223 19.71 -7.17 25.08
N ASN A 224 19.33 -7.32 23.81
CA ASN A 224 19.02 -8.61 23.20
C ASN A 224 20.20 -9.58 23.30
N ARG A 225 21.43 -9.11 23.02
CA ARG A 225 22.65 -9.93 23.12
C ARG A 225 23.02 -10.39 24.53
N LYS A 226 22.33 -9.92 25.57
CA LYS A 226 22.49 -10.44 26.94
C LYS A 226 21.69 -11.72 27.16
N ASP A 227 20.68 -11.97 26.33
CA ASP A 227 19.88 -13.17 26.37
C ASP A 227 20.66 -14.34 25.72
N PRO A 228 20.91 -15.45 26.43
CA PRO A 228 21.63 -16.60 25.89
C PRO A 228 20.89 -17.32 24.75
N ASP A 229 19.59 -17.11 24.60
CA ASP A 229 18.78 -17.73 23.55
C ASP A 229 18.66 -16.84 22.31
N TRP A 230 19.05 -15.56 22.40
CA TRP A 230 19.00 -14.63 21.27
C TRP A 230 20.06 -14.93 20.22
N ARG A 231 19.70 -14.74 18.94
CA ARG A 231 20.58 -14.95 17.77
C ARG A 231 20.48 -13.76 16.83
N GLU A 232 21.58 -13.47 16.12
CA GLU A 232 21.63 -12.35 15.15
C GLU A 232 20.58 -12.48 14.03
N GLU A 233 20.18 -13.70 13.67
CA GLU A 233 19.10 -13.97 12.70
C GLU A 233 17.69 -13.55 13.19
N MET A 234 17.53 -13.27 14.48
CA MET A 234 16.27 -12.77 15.06
C MET A 234 16.10 -11.26 14.89
N LYS A 235 17.07 -10.56 14.29
CA LYS A 235 16.98 -9.12 14.04
C LYS A 235 15.84 -8.81 13.07
N PRO A 236 14.75 -8.16 13.51
CA PRO A 236 13.66 -7.83 12.62
C PRO A 236 14.12 -6.80 11.58
N ARG A 237 13.64 -6.91 10.34
CA ARG A 237 13.85 -5.89 9.30
C ARG A 237 12.83 -4.76 9.42
N PHE A 238 11.58 -5.11 9.69
CA PHE A 238 10.50 -4.17 9.90
C PHE A 238 9.39 -4.80 10.76
N MET A 239 8.41 -3.98 11.11
CA MET A 239 7.30 -4.30 12.01
C MET A 239 5.96 -4.25 11.30
N PHE A 240 5.16 -5.31 11.43
CA PHE A 240 3.72 -5.29 11.17
C PHE A 240 2.96 -4.89 12.45
N PRO A 241 2.01 -3.95 12.39
CA PRO A 241 1.17 -3.63 13.52
C PRO A 241 0.10 -4.71 13.74
N THR A 242 -0.33 -4.89 15.00
CA THR A 242 -1.47 -5.73 15.35
C THR A 242 -2.30 -5.09 16.46
N GLY A 243 -3.63 -5.25 16.39
CA GLY A 243 -4.55 -4.86 17.45
C GLY A 243 -4.62 -5.88 18.61
N ASP A 244 -4.11 -7.09 18.41
CA ASP A 244 -4.15 -8.19 19.39
C ASP A 244 -2.95 -9.12 19.18
N ILE A 245 -1.97 -9.01 20.09
CA ILE A 245 -0.73 -9.79 20.00
C ILE A 245 -0.95 -11.30 20.17
N ASP A 246 -1.98 -11.73 20.91
CA ASP A 246 -2.26 -13.16 21.12
C ASP A 246 -2.89 -13.77 19.87
N ALA A 247 -3.81 -13.05 19.23
CA ALA A 247 -4.35 -13.43 17.93
C ALA A 247 -3.25 -13.48 16.85
N ALA A 248 -2.34 -12.48 16.83
CA ALA A 248 -1.19 -12.47 15.95
C ALA A 248 -0.27 -13.66 16.18
N TYR A 249 0.03 -14.00 17.44
CA TYR A 249 0.88 -15.14 17.78
C TYR A 249 0.27 -16.48 17.34
N ALA A 250 -1.02 -16.71 17.60
CA ALA A 250 -1.70 -17.92 17.18
C ALA A 250 -1.67 -18.08 15.65
N TYR A 251 -1.95 -17.00 14.93
CA TYR A 251 -1.96 -16.95 13.47
C TYR A 251 -0.57 -17.19 12.87
N LEU A 252 0.47 -16.53 13.39
CA LEU A 252 1.83 -16.68 12.88
C LEU A 252 2.38 -18.09 13.13
N ARG A 253 2.01 -18.76 14.22
CA ARG A 253 2.43 -20.15 14.46
C ARG A 253 1.92 -21.14 13.42
N GLU A 254 0.85 -20.82 12.71
CA GLU A 254 0.32 -21.65 11.62
C GLU A 254 1.01 -21.39 10.29
N LYS A 255 1.64 -20.22 10.12
CA LYS A 255 2.10 -19.71 8.81
C LYS A 255 3.60 -19.42 8.72
N ALA A 256 4.26 -19.21 9.85
CA ALA A 256 5.64 -18.75 9.95
C ALA A 256 6.38 -19.50 11.06
N GLU A 257 7.72 -19.43 11.03
CA GLU A 257 8.53 -19.84 12.17
C GLU A 257 8.62 -18.67 13.16
N VAL A 258 8.04 -18.85 14.34
CA VAL A 258 8.06 -17.85 15.42
C VAL A 258 9.20 -18.17 16.38
N PHE A 259 10.04 -17.20 16.69
CA PHE A 259 11.25 -17.43 17.50
C PHE A 259 10.95 -17.62 18.99
N HIS A 260 9.93 -16.95 19.52
CA HIS A 260 9.58 -16.97 20.94
C HIS A 260 8.09 -16.65 21.16
N ALA A 261 7.60 -16.88 22.39
CA ALA A 261 6.27 -16.40 22.79
C ALA A 261 6.24 -14.85 22.90
N PRO A 262 5.07 -14.19 22.88
CA PRO A 262 4.98 -12.74 22.98
C PRO A 262 5.74 -12.14 24.16
N GLU A 263 6.67 -11.24 23.86
CA GLU A 263 7.32 -10.39 24.85
C GLU A 263 6.39 -9.23 25.19
N ARG A 264 6.27 -8.92 26.48
CA ARG A 264 5.27 -7.96 26.99
C ARG A 264 5.92 -6.90 27.86
N HIS A 265 5.57 -5.66 27.56
CA HIS A 265 5.91 -4.46 28.29
C HIS A 265 4.64 -3.68 28.64
N ALA A 266 4.75 -2.62 29.45
CA ALA A 266 3.60 -1.91 30.01
C ALA A 266 2.58 -1.41 28.97
N HIS A 267 3.04 -0.97 27.79
CA HIS A 267 2.19 -0.44 26.72
C HIS A 267 2.48 -1.06 25.36
N MET A 268 3.24 -2.16 25.31
CA MET A 268 3.68 -2.75 24.06
C MET A 268 3.84 -4.26 24.25
N ALA A 269 3.51 -5.01 23.21
CA ALA A 269 3.84 -6.42 23.14
C ALA A 269 4.28 -6.77 21.72
N TYR A 270 5.26 -7.66 21.58
CA TYR A 270 5.76 -8.03 20.26
C TYR A 270 6.17 -9.49 20.18
N ILE A 271 6.21 -9.98 18.95
CA ILE A 271 6.73 -11.30 18.56
C ILE A 271 7.60 -11.14 17.33
N THR A 272 8.70 -11.88 17.32
CA THR A 272 9.57 -11.98 16.15
C THR A 272 9.34 -13.32 15.45
N PHE A 273 9.27 -13.29 14.13
CA PHE A 273 9.11 -14.47 13.28
C PHE A 273 9.96 -14.32 12.03
N ARG A 274 10.17 -15.41 11.29
CA ARG A 274 10.84 -15.38 9.99
C ARG A 274 10.01 -15.95 8.86
N ASP A 275 10.21 -15.40 7.68
CA ASP A 275 9.68 -15.95 6.44
C ASP A 275 10.43 -17.24 6.01
N PRO A 276 9.94 -17.99 5.01
CA PRO A 276 10.56 -19.22 4.55
C PRO A 276 12.02 -19.09 4.06
N GLU A 277 12.45 -17.88 3.73
CA GLU A 277 13.82 -17.59 3.28
C GLU A 277 14.71 -17.03 4.39
N GLY A 278 14.17 -16.91 5.62
CA GLY A 278 14.90 -16.50 6.80
C GLY A 278 14.93 -15.00 7.06
N ASN A 279 14.14 -14.20 6.33
CA ASN A 279 14.00 -12.78 6.67
C ASN A 279 13.14 -12.65 7.94
N ALA A 280 13.73 -12.10 9.01
CA ALA A 280 13.03 -11.88 10.26
C ALA A 280 12.23 -10.57 10.26
N HIS A 281 11.03 -10.63 10.81
CA HIS A 281 10.09 -9.52 10.96
C HIS A 281 9.50 -9.53 12.37
N MET A 282 8.90 -8.41 12.75
CA MET A 282 8.21 -8.26 14.03
C MET A 282 6.71 -8.05 13.81
N ALA A 283 5.85 -8.64 14.64
CA ALA A 283 4.48 -8.17 14.82
C ALA A 283 4.36 -7.51 16.19
N CYS A 284 3.75 -6.33 16.24
CA CYS A 284 3.71 -5.53 17.46
C CYS A 284 2.33 -4.92 17.73
N TRP A 285 1.88 -5.08 18.96
CA TRP A 285 0.79 -4.33 19.55
C TRP A 285 1.36 -3.17 20.36
N ASP A 286 0.89 -1.95 20.09
CA ASP A 286 1.23 -0.74 20.84
C ASP A 286 -0.05 -0.08 21.35
N GLY A 287 -0.17 0.01 22.68
CA GLY A 287 -1.31 0.62 23.36
C GLY A 287 -1.36 2.15 23.23
N ASN A 288 -0.31 2.78 22.72
CA ASN A 288 -0.21 4.23 22.50
C ASN A 288 -0.29 4.63 21.02
N ALA A 289 -0.57 3.69 20.11
CA ALA A 289 -0.73 3.98 18.69
C ALA A 289 -1.91 4.96 18.48
N GLY A 290 -1.63 6.25 18.25
CA GLY A 290 -2.66 7.29 18.42
C GLY A 290 -2.64 8.50 17.49
N GLU A 291 -1.49 9.02 17.05
CA GLU A 291 -1.47 10.25 16.22
C GLU A 291 -0.34 10.22 15.19
N GLU A 292 -0.59 10.78 14.00
CA GLU A 292 0.47 10.99 13.01
C GLU A 292 1.46 12.03 13.54
N PRO A 293 2.78 11.76 13.46
CA PRO A 293 3.77 12.68 13.98
C PRO A 293 3.80 13.98 13.16
N GLN A 294 3.78 15.12 13.86
CA GLN A 294 4.08 16.41 13.27
C GLN A 294 5.60 16.64 13.31
N LEU A 295 6.22 16.58 12.14
CA LEU A 295 7.64 16.90 11.98
C LEU A 295 7.83 18.41 11.77
N PRO A 296 8.95 18.98 12.26
CA PRO A 296 9.32 20.34 11.92
C PRO A 296 9.60 20.46 10.41
N ALA A 297 9.42 21.67 9.87
CA ALA A 297 9.88 21.96 8.52
C ALA A 297 11.40 21.78 8.45
N THR A 298 11.86 21.09 7.40
CA THR A 298 13.27 20.79 7.15
C THR A 298 13.66 21.33 5.77
N GLU A 299 14.90 21.81 5.66
CA GLU A 299 15.51 22.20 4.38
C GLU A 299 16.17 21.01 3.67
N SER A 300 16.17 19.81 4.27
CA SER A 300 16.73 18.64 3.60
C SER A 300 15.92 18.30 2.34
N PRO A 301 16.58 18.11 1.19
CA PRO A 301 15.94 17.60 -0.03
C PRO A 301 15.51 16.13 0.09
N VAL A 302 16.05 15.41 1.07
CA VAL A 302 15.62 14.05 1.43
C VAL A 302 14.42 14.16 2.38
N ALA A 303 13.26 13.69 1.94
CA ALA A 303 12.06 13.75 2.76
C ALA A 303 12.20 12.81 3.95
N ALA A 304 11.75 13.27 5.12
CA ALA A 304 11.59 12.47 6.34
C ALA A 304 10.42 11.48 6.22
N ARG A 305 10.43 10.65 5.18
CA ARG A 305 9.38 9.69 4.82
C ARG A 305 10.01 8.48 4.15
N ILE A 306 9.79 7.30 4.73
CA ILE A 306 10.14 6.03 4.09
C ILE A 306 9.15 5.83 2.93
N LYS A 307 9.68 5.63 1.73
CA LYS A 307 8.91 5.45 0.50
C LYS A 307 8.58 3.99 0.22
N GLY A 308 9.54 3.11 0.49
CA GLY A 308 9.39 1.68 0.30
C GLY A 308 10.37 0.87 1.13
N VAL A 309 10.01 -0.37 1.39
CA VAL A 309 10.77 -1.38 2.14
C VAL A 309 10.96 -2.59 1.24
N PHE A 310 12.19 -3.09 1.16
CA PHE A 310 12.56 -4.21 0.32
C PHE A 310 12.78 -5.48 1.15
N ILE A 311 12.31 -6.59 0.63
CA ILE A 311 12.59 -7.94 1.15
C ILE A 311 13.33 -8.68 0.05
N ASP A 312 14.60 -8.98 0.29
CA ASP A 312 15.37 -9.83 -0.63
C ASP A 312 14.77 -11.23 -0.67
N VAL A 313 14.44 -11.71 -1.88
CA VAL A 313 13.90 -13.05 -2.10
C VAL A 313 14.59 -13.78 -3.24
N LYS A 314 14.78 -15.08 -3.09
CA LYS A 314 15.33 -16.00 -4.09
C LYS A 314 14.22 -16.60 -4.94
N GLU A 315 13.12 -17.02 -4.33
CA GLU A 315 12.03 -17.71 -5.00
C GLU A 315 10.80 -16.80 -5.06
N MET A 316 10.83 -15.83 -5.99
CA MET A 316 9.82 -14.76 -6.10
C MET A 316 8.37 -15.28 -6.02
N LYS A 317 8.03 -16.30 -6.81
CA LYS A 317 6.67 -16.87 -6.82
C LYS A 317 6.26 -17.47 -5.48
N ALA A 318 7.15 -18.24 -4.86
CA ALA A 318 6.87 -18.89 -3.58
C ALA A 318 6.71 -17.84 -2.47
N MET A 319 7.57 -16.82 -2.47
CA MET A 319 7.51 -15.75 -1.50
C MET A 319 6.30 -14.83 -1.71
N ALA A 320 5.95 -14.48 -2.95
CA ALA A 320 4.74 -13.73 -3.26
C ALA A 320 3.49 -14.47 -2.77
N ALA A 321 3.39 -15.78 -3.03
CA ALA A 321 2.29 -16.61 -2.54
C ALA A 321 2.25 -16.66 -0.99
N TRP A 322 3.40 -16.79 -0.34
CA TRP A 322 3.49 -16.83 1.12
C TRP A 322 3.09 -15.50 1.77
N TYR A 323 3.57 -14.36 1.27
CA TYR A 323 3.18 -13.05 1.80
C TYR A 323 1.71 -12.71 1.50
N ALA A 324 1.19 -13.14 0.34
CA ALA A 324 -0.23 -12.99 0.01
C ALA A 324 -1.10 -13.78 1.01
N ASP A 325 -0.76 -15.04 1.31
CA ASP A 325 -1.45 -15.85 2.32
C ASP A 325 -1.28 -15.28 3.74
N LEU A 326 -0.07 -14.84 4.10
CA LEU A 326 0.22 -14.21 5.40
C LEU A 326 -0.67 -12.99 5.65
N LEU A 327 -0.86 -12.14 4.64
CA LEU A 327 -1.58 -10.86 4.76
C LEU A 327 -3.04 -10.94 4.30
N ALA A 328 -3.53 -12.14 3.96
CA ALA A 328 -4.88 -12.36 3.41
C ALA A 328 -5.18 -11.48 2.17
N LEU A 329 -4.21 -11.40 1.27
CA LEU A 329 -4.26 -10.65 0.00
C LEU A 329 -4.39 -11.59 -1.20
N PRO A 330 -4.98 -11.14 -2.31
CA PRO A 330 -4.93 -11.88 -3.57
C PRO A 330 -3.49 -11.93 -4.09
N LEU A 331 -3.11 -13.07 -4.67
CA LEU A 331 -1.86 -13.23 -5.40
C LEU A 331 -2.03 -12.69 -6.83
N ASP A 332 -1.13 -11.81 -7.27
CA ASP A 332 -1.02 -11.42 -8.67
C ASP A 332 0.02 -12.29 -9.38
N GLU A 333 -0.43 -13.37 -10.00
CA GLU A 333 0.47 -14.33 -10.65
C GLU A 333 1.30 -13.71 -11.78
N ASN A 334 0.78 -12.68 -12.47
CA ASN A 334 1.50 -12.06 -13.58
C ASN A 334 2.74 -11.31 -13.10
N THR A 335 2.60 -10.54 -12.02
CA THR A 335 3.68 -9.73 -11.45
C THR A 335 4.74 -10.60 -10.76
N SER A 336 4.40 -11.82 -10.36
CA SER A 336 5.32 -12.76 -9.70
C SER A 336 6.46 -13.29 -10.61
N GLU A 337 6.42 -12.97 -11.90
CA GLU A 337 7.49 -13.26 -12.88
C GLU A 337 8.54 -12.14 -12.99
N GLU A 338 8.26 -10.97 -12.41
CA GLU A 338 9.12 -9.79 -12.48
C GLU A 338 10.26 -9.84 -11.44
N ALA A 339 11.24 -8.95 -11.59
CA ALA A 339 12.33 -8.83 -10.60
C ALA A 339 11.87 -8.17 -9.29
N ILE A 340 10.77 -7.42 -9.32
CA ILE A 340 10.16 -6.76 -8.18
C ILE A 340 8.70 -7.18 -8.11
N TYR A 341 8.22 -7.55 -6.91
CA TYR A 341 6.80 -7.81 -6.67
C TYR A 341 6.29 -6.86 -5.57
N PRO A 342 5.41 -5.90 -5.90
CA PRO A 342 4.78 -5.04 -4.91
C PRO A 342 3.70 -5.81 -4.15
N ILE A 343 3.87 -5.91 -2.83
CA ILE A 343 2.84 -6.40 -1.92
C ILE A 343 1.89 -5.22 -1.64
N PRO A 344 0.58 -5.38 -1.90
CA PRO A 344 -0.37 -4.34 -1.58
C PRO A 344 -0.41 -3.96 -0.10
N VAL A 345 -0.36 -2.65 0.18
CA VAL A 345 -0.39 -2.10 1.53
C VAL A 345 -1.55 -1.11 1.69
N THR A 346 -2.13 -1.05 2.89
CA THR A 346 -3.24 -0.11 3.18
C THR A 346 -2.80 1.34 3.24
N ARG A 347 -1.58 1.61 3.71
CA ARG A 347 -0.96 2.94 3.85
C ARG A 347 0.52 2.81 4.20
N GLY A 348 1.23 3.93 4.17
CA GLY A 348 2.64 4.00 4.53
C GLY A 348 3.57 3.66 3.36
N PRO A 349 4.78 3.16 3.62
CA PRO A 349 5.72 2.80 2.56
C PRO A 349 5.22 1.59 1.77
N GLY A 350 5.56 1.53 0.48
CA GLY A 350 5.37 0.31 -0.31
C GLY A 350 6.19 -0.86 0.27
N LEU A 351 5.67 -2.08 0.15
CA LEU A 351 6.38 -3.29 0.55
C LEU A 351 6.71 -4.09 -0.71
N LEU A 352 7.99 -4.33 -0.96
CA LEU A 352 8.50 -4.85 -2.24
C LEU A 352 9.30 -6.12 -1.97
N LEU A 353 8.91 -7.23 -2.61
CA LEU A 353 9.82 -8.36 -2.75
C LEU A 353 10.80 -8.04 -3.88
N ASP A 354 12.09 -8.27 -3.64
CA ASP A 354 13.16 -7.93 -4.58
C ASP A 354 14.05 -9.14 -4.87
N HIS A 355 14.10 -9.53 -6.14
CA HIS A 355 14.93 -10.63 -6.63
C HIS A 355 16.25 -10.15 -7.28
N ASN A 356 16.45 -8.83 -7.46
CA ASN A 356 17.59 -8.29 -8.19
C ASN A 356 18.93 -8.68 -7.59
N ARG A 357 19.04 -8.63 -6.26
CA ARG A 357 20.25 -9.05 -5.53
C ARG A 357 20.71 -10.45 -5.96
N HIS A 358 19.77 -11.39 -6.11
CA HIS A 358 20.08 -12.77 -6.50
C HIS A 358 20.36 -12.90 -8.00
N ARG A 359 19.66 -12.13 -8.85
CA ARG A 359 19.94 -12.08 -10.29
C ARG A 359 21.32 -11.51 -10.61
N HIS A 360 21.78 -10.54 -9.83
CA HIS A 360 23.06 -9.87 -10.03
C HIS A 360 24.21 -10.47 -9.20
N ASN A 361 23.91 -11.42 -8.30
CA ASN A 361 24.87 -12.01 -7.37
C ASN A 361 25.54 -10.97 -6.46
N ASP A 362 24.73 -10.01 -5.98
CA ASP A 362 25.16 -8.94 -5.10
C ASP A 362 25.38 -9.43 -3.66
N SER A 363 26.46 -8.96 -3.03
CA SER A 363 26.78 -9.28 -1.63
C SER A 363 26.12 -8.34 -0.62
N PHE A 364 25.42 -7.30 -1.09
CA PHE A 364 24.80 -6.26 -0.25
C PHE A 364 23.27 -6.36 -0.26
N THR A 365 22.62 -5.62 0.63
CA THR A 365 21.16 -5.47 0.71
C THR A 365 20.83 -3.99 0.84
N ILE A 366 19.69 -3.58 0.28
CA ILE A 366 19.13 -2.23 0.45
C ILE A 366 17.76 -2.42 1.12
N PRO A 367 17.65 -2.29 2.45
CA PRO A 367 16.42 -2.65 3.17
C PRO A 367 15.25 -1.68 2.94
N PHE A 368 15.51 -0.42 2.60
CA PHE A 368 14.45 0.58 2.40
C PHE A 368 14.96 1.77 1.58
N MET A 369 14.02 2.62 1.17
CA MET A 369 14.29 3.89 0.51
C MET A 369 13.57 5.08 1.17
N PHE A 370 14.24 6.22 1.20
CA PHE A 370 13.63 7.51 1.47
C PHE A 370 13.11 8.17 0.18
N ASP A 371 12.07 8.97 0.32
CA ASP A 371 11.58 9.83 -0.75
C ASP A 371 12.42 11.11 -0.88
N CYS A 372 12.48 11.68 -2.07
CA CYS A 372 13.07 13.01 -2.29
C CYS A 372 12.32 13.76 -3.39
N ARG A 373 12.38 15.09 -3.35
CA ARG A 373 11.73 15.95 -4.37
C ARG A 373 12.51 16.05 -5.67
N SER A 374 13.84 15.98 -5.55
CA SER A 374 14.77 16.01 -6.67
C SER A 374 15.97 15.17 -6.28
N VAL A 375 16.26 14.16 -7.10
CA VAL A 375 17.41 13.28 -6.87
C VAL A 375 18.73 14.06 -6.96
N ASP A 376 18.81 15.08 -7.82
CA ASP A 376 20.01 15.88 -8.02
C ASP A 376 20.30 16.78 -6.82
N GLU A 377 19.27 17.45 -6.28
CA GLU A 377 19.39 18.25 -5.07
C GLU A 377 19.77 17.37 -3.87
N ALA A 378 19.14 16.20 -3.75
CA ALA A 378 19.45 15.23 -2.70
C ALA A 378 20.89 14.72 -2.79
N TYR A 379 21.37 14.40 -3.99
CA TYR A 379 22.74 13.95 -4.21
C TYR A 379 23.75 15.02 -3.81
N ALA A 380 23.56 16.26 -4.29
CA ALA A 380 24.44 17.38 -3.94
C ALA A 380 24.45 17.67 -2.43
N PHE A 381 23.29 17.56 -1.77
CA PHE A 381 23.19 17.71 -0.32
C PHE A 381 23.95 16.62 0.44
N VAL A 382 23.83 15.36 0.02
CA VAL A 382 24.57 14.22 0.60
C VAL A 382 26.07 14.43 0.49
N GLU A 383 26.56 14.82 -0.70
CA GLU A 383 27.99 15.11 -0.92
C GLU A 383 28.47 16.28 -0.05
N ALA A 384 27.71 17.38 0.00
CA ALA A 384 28.06 18.56 0.80
C ALA A 384 28.10 18.26 2.32
N ASN A 385 27.34 17.27 2.78
CA ASN A 385 27.33 16.82 4.16
C ASN A 385 28.34 15.71 4.48
N GLY A 386 29.16 15.31 3.50
CA GLY A 386 30.18 14.27 3.67
C GLY A 386 29.60 12.87 3.92
N ILE A 387 28.39 12.61 3.44
CA ILE A 387 27.76 11.29 3.52
C ILE A 387 28.32 10.41 2.39
N GLU A 388 28.72 9.18 2.71
CA GLU A 388 29.30 8.25 1.74
C GLU A 388 28.26 7.82 0.70
N VAL A 389 28.51 8.15 -0.56
CA VAL A 389 27.72 7.66 -1.69
C VAL A 389 28.23 6.26 -2.09
N PHE A 390 27.33 5.29 -2.10
CA PHE A 390 27.62 3.91 -2.54
C PHE A 390 27.40 3.74 -4.06
N GLY A 391 26.29 4.26 -4.58
CA GLY A 391 25.95 4.22 -6.01
C GLY A 391 25.60 5.61 -6.53
N SER A 392 26.04 5.95 -7.74
CA SER A 392 25.68 7.20 -8.42
C SER A 392 24.19 7.22 -8.80
N ILE A 393 23.71 8.37 -9.27
CA ILE A 393 22.33 8.52 -9.74
C ILE A 393 22.06 7.57 -10.92
N GLU A 394 20.98 6.80 -10.79
CA GLU A 394 20.38 5.96 -11.81
C GLU A 394 19.00 6.52 -12.17
N ARG A 395 18.62 6.45 -13.46
CA ARG A 395 17.37 7.03 -13.98
C ARG A 395 16.64 6.01 -14.84
N HIS A 396 15.39 5.72 -14.47
CA HIS A 396 14.51 4.74 -15.11
C HIS A 396 13.11 5.33 -15.32
N GLY A 397 12.88 5.93 -16.50
CA GLY A 397 11.61 6.57 -16.80
C GLY A 397 11.36 7.76 -15.87
N GLU A 398 10.26 7.72 -15.11
CA GLU A 398 9.91 8.75 -14.13
C GLU A 398 10.61 8.55 -12.77
N PHE A 399 11.29 7.42 -12.56
CA PHE A 399 12.01 7.13 -11.33
C PHE A 399 13.49 7.49 -11.46
N ALA A 400 14.05 8.09 -10.41
CA ALA A 400 15.48 8.29 -10.30
C ALA A 400 15.94 8.08 -8.86
N PHE A 401 17.07 7.41 -8.67
CA PHE A 401 17.55 7.11 -7.33
C PHE A 401 19.08 7.05 -7.26
N PHE A 402 19.61 7.11 -6.05
CA PHE A 402 21.00 6.78 -5.74
C PHE A 402 21.05 6.12 -4.35
N THR A 403 22.19 5.55 -3.99
CA THR A 403 22.34 4.81 -2.73
C THR A 403 23.48 5.38 -1.92
N VAL A 404 23.25 5.57 -0.62
CA VAL A 404 24.24 6.02 0.35
C VAL A 404 24.55 4.92 1.36
N LYS A 405 25.66 5.07 2.08
CA LYS A 405 26.06 4.18 3.16
C LYS A 405 26.03 4.91 4.51
N ASP A 406 25.40 4.29 5.50
CA ASP A 406 25.37 4.81 6.87
C ASP A 406 26.67 4.45 7.65
N PRO A 407 26.86 4.96 8.87
CA PRO A 407 28.09 4.73 9.64
C PRO A 407 28.40 3.27 10.00
N ASP A 408 27.42 2.39 9.89
CA ASP A 408 27.52 0.95 10.16
C ASP A 408 27.61 0.13 8.87
N GLY A 409 27.57 0.78 7.71
CA GLY A 409 27.69 0.14 6.41
C GLY A 409 26.36 -0.24 5.77
N HIS A 410 25.24 0.12 6.38
CA HIS A 410 23.92 -0.17 5.82
C HIS A 410 23.68 0.73 4.61
N LEU A 411 23.07 0.17 3.57
CA LEU A 411 22.73 0.92 2.38
C LEU A 411 21.34 1.52 2.51
N VAL A 412 21.20 2.79 2.13
CA VAL A 412 19.92 3.50 2.12
C VAL A 412 19.74 4.10 0.74
N MET A 413 18.65 3.74 0.06
CA MET A 413 18.32 4.32 -1.23
C MET A 413 17.55 5.64 -1.04
N ILE A 414 17.82 6.62 -1.89
CA ILE A 414 17.12 7.90 -1.94
C ILE A 414 16.51 8.01 -3.34
N CYS A 415 15.18 8.13 -3.41
CA CYS A 415 14.43 7.94 -4.64
C CYS A 415 13.43 9.08 -4.90
N GLU A 416 13.47 9.62 -6.11
CA GLU A 416 12.49 10.52 -6.74
C GLU A 416 11.52 9.70 -7.61
N GLY A 417 10.23 10.02 -7.56
CA GLY A 417 9.19 9.35 -8.38
C GLY A 417 7.92 8.98 -7.62
#